data_AF-A0A3C0MH28-F1
#
_entry.id   AF-A0A3C0MH28-F1
#
_cell.length_a   1.000
_cell.length_b   1.000
_cell.length_c   1.000
_cell.angle_alpha   90.00
_cell.angle_beta   90.00
_cell.angle_gamma   90.00
#
_symmetry.space_group_name_H-M   'P 1'
#
loop_
_entity.id
_entity.type
_entity.pdbx_description
1 polymer ?
#
loop_
_entity_poly.entity_id
_entity_poly.type
_entity_poly.pdbx_seq_one_letter_code
_entity_poly.pdbx_strand_id
1 'polypeptide(L)'
;NEPALECGGAAWLNEANGLVAGLDPFSDELEDVRMAMMGDAEMLAFDPEGRVTLPRELMDFTGISGKARFVGMQTYFMIWQPERYA
;
A
#
# COMPACT_ATOMS: atom_id res chain seq x y z
N ASN A 1 -8.91 -8.51 9.19
CA ASN A 1 -7.91 -8.52 8.10
C ASN A 1 -6.61 -9.05 8.63
N GLU A 2 -6.04 -10.04 7.95
CA GLU A 2 -4.63 -10.39 8.13
C GLU A 2 -3.77 -9.27 7.50
N PRO A 3 -2.63 -8.90 8.10
CA PRO A 3 -1.82 -7.78 7.64
C PRO A 3 -1.14 -8.10 6.31
N ALA A 4 -1.34 -7.23 5.32
CA ALA A 4 -0.71 -7.24 4.01
C ALA A 4 -0.34 -5.82 3.61
N LEU A 5 0.64 -5.67 2.73
CA LEU A 5 1.01 -4.35 2.19
C LEU A 5 0.24 -4.10 0.91
N GLU A 6 -0.40 -2.94 0.79
CA GLU A 6 -0.87 -2.42 -0.48
C GLU A 6 0.24 -1.61 -1.14
N CYS A 7 0.52 -1.91 -2.41
CA CYS A 7 1.64 -1.34 -3.14
C CYS A 7 1.17 -0.89 -4.52
N GLY A 8 1.31 0.40 -4.80
CA GLY A 8 0.89 0.98 -6.06
C GLY A 8 1.72 2.20 -6.44
N GLY A 9 1.63 2.60 -7.70
CA GLY A 9 2.26 3.81 -8.21
C GLY A 9 1.23 4.93 -8.45
N ALA A 10 1.61 5.89 -9.29
CA ALA A 10 0.76 7.02 -9.65
C ALA A 10 -0.63 6.63 -10.16
N ALA A 11 -0.75 5.49 -10.88
CA ALA A 11 -2.04 5.00 -11.37
C ALA A 11 -3.02 4.69 -10.21
N TRP A 12 -2.54 3.97 -9.19
CA TRP A 12 -3.35 3.67 -8.00
C TRP A 12 -3.66 4.93 -7.18
N LEU A 13 -2.69 5.82 -7.01
CA LEU A 13 -2.93 7.10 -6.33
C LEU A 13 -4.02 7.93 -7.02
N ASN A 14 -4.04 7.95 -8.36
CA ASN A 14 -5.07 8.64 -9.12
C ASN A 14 -6.45 8.01 -8.91
N GLU A 15 -6.54 6.69 -8.85
CA GLU A 15 -7.79 5.99 -8.55
C GLU A 15 -8.28 6.28 -7.13
N ALA A 16 -7.39 6.20 -6.13
CA ALA A 16 -7.68 6.54 -4.75
C ALA A 16 -8.20 7.99 -4.61
N ASN A 17 -7.55 8.94 -5.30
CA ASN A 17 -8.01 10.33 -5.35
C ASN A 17 -9.38 10.46 -6.03
N GLY A 18 -9.67 9.65 -7.05
CA GLY A 18 -10.97 9.62 -7.71
C GLY A 18 -12.12 9.20 -6.79
N LEU A 19 -11.87 8.29 -5.83
CA LEU A 19 -12.87 7.84 -4.86
C LEU A 19 -13.34 8.96 -3.92
N VAL A 20 -12.46 9.92 -3.61
CA VAL A 20 -12.74 11.01 -2.67
C VAL A 20 -12.96 12.36 -3.36
N ALA A 21 -12.93 12.40 -4.69
CA ALA A 21 -13.01 13.64 -5.47
C ALA A 21 -14.33 14.43 -5.28
N GLY A 22 -15.38 13.78 -4.76
CA GLY A 22 -16.65 14.41 -4.44
C GLY A 22 -16.73 15.05 -3.05
N LEU A 23 -15.72 14.86 -2.19
CA LEU A 23 -15.68 15.43 -0.84
C LEU A 23 -15.18 16.87 -0.86
N ASP A 24 -15.59 17.67 0.15
CA ASP A 24 -15.05 19.01 0.35
C ASP A 24 -13.54 18.91 0.67
N PRO A 25 -12.66 19.61 -0.08
CA PRO A 25 -11.21 19.62 0.14
C PRO A 25 -10.75 20.00 1.55
N PHE A 26 -11.61 20.66 2.33
CA PHE A 26 -11.32 21.12 3.69
C PHE A 26 -12.17 20.42 4.75
N SER A 27 -12.88 19.34 4.39
CA SER A 27 -13.68 18.56 5.36
C SER A 27 -12.81 17.63 6.20
N ASP A 28 -13.20 17.49 7.46
CA ASP A 28 -12.64 16.46 8.37
C ASP A 28 -12.86 15.05 7.80
N GLU A 29 -13.96 14.81 7.09
CA GLU A 29 -14.24 13.53 6.43
C GLU A 29 -13.18 13.16 5.39
N LEU A 30 -12.74 14.11 4.56
CA LEU A 30 -11.67 13.86 3.59
C LEU A 30 -10.35 13.54 4.29
N GLU A 31 -10.04 14.26 5.37
CA GLU A 31 -8.81 14.05 6.15
C GLU A 31 -8.82 12.66 6.80
N ASP A 32 -9.94 12.26 7.42
CA ASP A 32 -10.11 10.94 8.03
C ASP A 32 -9.91 9.81 7.00
N VAL A 33 -10.50 9.96 5.80
CA VAL A 33 -10.33 8.96 4.73
C VAL A 33 -8.87 8.89 4.26
N ARG A 34 -8.20 10.03 4.08
CA ARG A 34 -6.79 10.07 3.67
C ARG A 34 -5.88 9.44 4.72
N MET A 35 -6.08 9.76 5.99
CA MET A 35 -5.32 9.19 7.10
C MET A 35 -5.55 7.69 7.22
N ALA A 36 -6.80 7.22 7.07
CA ALA A 36 -7.09 5.78 7.10
C ALA A 36 -6.46 5.02 5.92
N MET A 37 -6.36 5.63 4.73
CA MET A 37 -5.80 5.00 3.54
C MET A 37 -4.27 5.08 3.47
N MET A 38 -3.69 6.23 3.85
CA MET A 38 -2.29 6.56 3.55
C MET A 38 -1.51 7.08 4.76
N GLY A 39 -2.11 7.15 5.95
CA GLY A 39 -1.45 7.69 7.15
C GLY A 39 -0.13 7.00 7.50
N ASP A 40 -0.03 5.70 7.19
CA ASP A 40 1.16 4.87 7.40
C ASP A 40 1.84 4.46 6.08
N ALA A 41 1.60 5.18 4.98
CA ALA A 41 2.18 4.86 3.68
C ALA A 41 3.66 5.28 3.58
N GLU A 42 4.51 4.38 3.10
CA GLU A 42 5.94 4.62 2.92
C GLU A 42 6.31 4.73 1.44
N MET A 43 7.10 5.75 1.09
CA MET A 43 7.67 5.87 -0.26
C MET A 43 8.92 5.00 -0.39
N LEU A 44 8.89 4.06 -1.33
CA LEU A 44 10.02 3.18 -1.58
C LEU A 44 10.74 3.56 -2.88
N ALA A 45 12.05 3.74 -2.79
CA ALA A 45 12.90 4.05 -3.94
C ALA A 45 13.38 2.76 -4.63
N PHE A 46 13.50 2.82 -5.95
CA PHE A 46 14.14 1.78 -6.73
C PHE A 46 15.66 1.90 -6.66
N ASP A 47 16.34 0.76 -6.56
CA ASP A 47 17.78 0.67 -6.83
C ASP A 47 18.05 0.69 -8.36
N PRO A 48 19.31 0.80 -8.80
CA PRO A 48 19.66 0.81 -10.22
C PRO A 48 19.24 -0.43 -11.00
N GLU A 49 19.04 -1.56 -10.33
CA GLU A 49 18.54 -2.81 -10.92
C GLU A 49 17.00 -2.89 -10.99
N GLY A 50 16.30 -1.85 -10.53
CA GLY A 50 14.84 -1.77 -10.53
C GLY A 50 14.17 -2.56 -9.39
N ARG A 51 14.90 -2.86 -8.32
CA ARG A 51 14.36 -3.51 -7.11
C ARG A 51 14.00 -2.48 -6.06
N VAL A 52 13.17 -2.89 -5.13
CA VAL A 52 12.84 -2.11 -3.93
C VAL A 52 13.29 -2.88 -2.69
N THR A 53 13.91 -2.19 -1.75
CA THR A 53 14.17 -2.75 -0.42
C THR A 53 12.95 -2.53 0.45
N LEU A 54 12.38 -3.60 1.00
CA LEU A 54 11.29 -3.51 1.96
C LEU A 54 11.87 -3.17 3.35
N PRO A 55 11.46 -2.05 3.98
CA PRO A 55 11.86 -1.72 5.34
C PRO A 55 11.50 -2.83 6.33
N ARG A 56 12.34 -2.99 7.37
CA ARG A 56 12.13 -3.99 8.42
C ARG A 56 10.78 -3.82 9.13
N GLU A 57 10.34 -2.58 9.34
CA GLU A 57 9.05 -2.30 9.99
C GLU A 57 7.86 -2.86 9.20
N LEU A 58 7.89 -2.74 7.86
CA LEU A 58 6.85 -3.31 6.99
C LEU A 58 6.91 -4.85 6.93
N MET A 59 8.12 -5.42 7.00
CA MET A 59 8.30 -6.86 7.15
C MET A 59 7.74 -7.37 8.47
N ASP A 60 8.03 -6.69 9.58
CA ASP A 60 7.59 -7.06 10.92
C ASP A 60 6.05 -6.94 11.05
N PHE A 61 5.45 -5.90 10.46
CA PHE A 61 4.00 -5.71 10.41
C PHE A 61 3.27 -6.86 9.70
N THR A 62 3.77 -7.28 8.53
CA THR A 62 3.15 -8.34 7.72
C THR A 62 3.58 -9.76 8.08
N GLY A 63 4.68 -9.90 8.83
CA GLY A 63 5.36 -11.18 9.05
C GLY A 63 6.07 -11.72 7.81
N ILE A 64 6.30 -10.89 6.78
CA ILE A 64 7.08 -11.27 5.60
C ILE A 64 8.53 -11.50 6.03
N SER A 65 9.11 -12.60 5.57
CA SER A 65 10.52 -12.94 5.83
C SER A 65 11.22 -13.34 4.52
N GLY A 66 11.66 -14.58 4.39
CA GLY A 66 12.42 -15.05 3.22
C GLY A 66 11.59 -15.23 1.95
N LYS A 67 10.25 -15.20 2.05
CA LYS A 67 9.33 -15.34 0.92
C LYS A 67 8.17 -14.37 1.06
N ALA A 68 7.67 -13.91 -0.08
CA ALA A 68 6.50 -13.06 -0.20
C ALA A 68 5.61 -13.55 -1.35
N ARG A 69 4.30 -13.35 -1.21
CA ARG A 69 3.31 -13.61 -2.26
C ARG A 69 2.77 -12.29 -2.79
N PHE A 70 2.78 -12.14 -4.11
CA PHE A 70 2.23 -10.98 -4.80
C PHE A 70 0.84 -11.31 -5.33
N VAL A 71 -0.11 -10.40 -5.12
CA VAL A 71 -1.50 -10.52 -5.58
C VAL A 71 -1.84 -9.27 -6.37
N GLY A 72 -1.99 -9.40 -7.68
CA GLY A 72 -2.28 -8.27 -8.56
C GLY A 72 -3.73 -7.79 -8.44
N MET A 73 -3.91 -6.47 -8.37
CA MET A 73 -5.21 -5.78 -8.22
C MET A 73 -5.30 -4.59 -9.19
N GLN A 74 -5.47 -4.87 -10.48
CA GLN A 74 -5.51 -3.86 -11.54
C GLN A 74 -4.32 -2.88 -11.49
N THR A 75 -4.47 -1.70 -10.85
CA THR A 75 -3.47 -0.62 -10.79
C THR A 75 -2.50 -0.71 -9.61
N TYR A 76 -2.77 -1.60 -8.67
CA TYR A 76 -1.91 -1.88 -7.52
C TYR A 76 -1.75 -3.39 -7.33
N PHE A 77 -0.97 -3.78 -6.34
CA PHE A 77 -0.84 -5.15 -5.91
C PHE A 77 -0.70 -5.21 -4.40
N MET A 78 -0.94 -6.39 -3.85
CA MET A 78 -0.69 -6.66 -2.44
C MET A 78 0.51 -7.56 -2.27
N ILE A 79 1.26 -7.35 -1.18
CA ILE A 79 2.32 -8.23 -0.73
C ILE A 79 1.90 -8.92 0.56
N TRP A 80 1.95 -10.25 0.54
CA TRP A 80 1.52 -11.12 1.63
C TRP A 80 2.65 -12.01 2.12
N GLN A 81 2.60 -12.34 3.41
CA GLN A 81 3.22 -13.56 3.92
C GLN A 81 2.51 -14.76 3.25
N PRO A 82 3.22 -15.67 2.55
CA PRO A 82 2.57 -16.65 1.67
C PRO A 82 1.55 -17.57 2.36
N GLU A 83 1.84 -18.00 3.58
CA GLU A 83 1.01 -18.89 4.39
C GLU A 83 -0.21 -18.19 5.03
N ARG A 84 -0.25 -16.85 5.05
CA ARG A 84 -1.39 -16.06 5.54
C ARG A 84 -2.39 -15.66 4.45
N TYR A 85 -2.05 -15.89 3.19
CA TYR A 85 -2.98 -15.68 2.08
C TYR A 85 -3.83 -16.94 1.87
N ALA A 86 -5.07 -16.92 2.39
CA ALA A 86 -6.05 -18.00 2.28
C ALA A 86 -7.19 -17.65 1.31
#